data_AF-A0A9P8HDW4-F1
#
_entry.id   AF-A0A9P8HDW4-F1
#
_cell.length_a   1.000
_cell.length_b   1.000
_cell.length_c   1.000
_cell.angle_alpha   90.00
_cell.angle_beta   90.00
_cell.angle_gamma   90.00
#
_symmetry.space_group_name_H-M   'P 1'
#
loop_
_entity.id
_entity.type
_entity.pdbx_description
1 polymer ?
#
loop_
_entity_poly.entity_id
_entity_poly.type
_entity_poly.pdbx_seq_one_letter_code
_entity_poly.pdbx_strand_id
1 'polypeptide(L)'
;MVGDFAINFAPPQAGVPWAAAKALLRIPVKQIEQMAALAGTVQLFTRIVQRGQVYEHLYNATTADEEAVSNLRDALRDLYVTAIELLARTDVLIKGGLVKQTLNAILRPEEASDLVSDLLMKEQKVSLEAQVCEASRSAKTGLKTDERIKALLTNLDKLSTPISRIDKGVDNLLEEAEKNRLEKLMDFISSEKFGKGHVTIKDSRIEGTGDWLINHEGLRDWQAVPSSSTLLCLKGTVGTGKTYLTSRVIDHVKQTLETMPHDEGFAFFYCNRSGPLMLDPLVVLRSFVRQLSYKAYHYDR
;
A
#
# COMPACT_ATOMS: atom_id res chain seq x y z
N MET A 1 26.63 -62.72 34.25
CA MET A 1 27.07 -63.74 33.27
C MET A 1 28.45 -64.30 33.62
N VAL A 2 29.43 -63.45 33.97
CA VAL A 2 30.80 -63.88 34.38
C VAL A 2 30.81 -64.81 35.61
N GLY A 3 29.99 -64.56 36.63
CA GLY A 3 29.98 -65.39 37.86
C GLY A 3 29.32 -66.77 37.73
N ASP A 4 28.47 -67.00 36.72
CA ASP A 4 27.88 -68.33 36.47
C ASP A 4 28.88 -69.28 35.81
N PHE A 5 29.81 -68.74 35.01
CA PHE A 5 30.93 -69.52 34.49
C PHE A 5 31.97 -69.85 35.56
N ALA A 6 32.21 -68.94 36.51
CA ALA A 6 33.17 -69.13 37.59
C ALA A 6 32.74 -70.21 38.60
N ILE A 7 31.43 -70.47 38.76
CA ILE A 7 30.95 -71.40 39.77
C ILE A 7 31.09 -72.87 39.41
N ASN A 8 31.21 -73.18 38.12
CA ASN A 8 31.53 -74.53 37.64
C ASN A 8 32.94 -74.99 38.08
N PHE A 9 33.78 -74.06 38.55
CA PHE A 9 35.13 -74.33 39.07
C PHE A 9 35.23 -74.16 40.60
N ALA A 10 34.11 -73.90 41.29
CA ALA A 10 34.07 -73.67 42.74
C ALA A 10 33.74 -74.97 43.51
N PRO A 11 34.11 -75.09 44.80
CA PRO A 11 33.77 -76.25 45.62
C PRO A 11 32.24 -76.48 45.68
N PRO A 12 31.75 -77.73 45.81
CA PRO A 12 30.31 -78.04 45.76
C PRO A 12 29.45 -77.30 46.81
N GLN A 13 30.09 -76.78 47.86
CA GLN A 13 29.47 -76.03 48.95
C GLN A 13 29.21 -74.55 48.59
N ALA A 14 29.82 -74.03 47.51
CA ALA A 14 29.73 -72.64 47.06
C ALA A 14 28.50 -72.35 46.18
N GLY A 15 27.82 -73.39 45.67
CA GLY A 15 26.62 -73.24 44.84
C GLY A 15 25.45 -72.58 45.56
N VAL A 16 25.22 -72.92 46.84
CA VAL A 16 24.13 -72.38 47.64
C VAL A 16 24.34 -70.89 48.00
N PRO A 17 25.53 -70.46 48.49
CA PRO A 17 25.83 -69.04 48.71
C PRO A 17 25.72 -68.17 47.46
N TRP A 18 26.15 -68.66 46.29
CA TRP A 18 26.01 -67.91 45.03
C TRP A 18 24.58 -67.83 44.53
N ALA A 19 23.78 -68.90 44.68
CA ALA A 19 22.36 -68.83 44.39
C ALA A 19 21.67 -67.75 45.23
N ALA A 20 22.03 -67.64 46.51
CA ALA A 20 21.56 -66.56 47.39
C ALA A 20 22.07 -65.18 46.96
N ALA A 21 23.36 -65.03 46.64
CA ALA A 21 23.92 -63.76 46.13
C ALA A 21 23.29 -63.33 44.80
N LYS A 22 23.02 -64.27 43.90
CA LYS A 22 22.34 -64.05 42.63
C LYS A 22 20.88 -63.68 42.83
N ALA A 23 20.20 -64.28 43.82
CA ALA A 23 18.85 -63.86 44.21
C ALA A 23 18.87 -62.42 44.74
N LEU A 24 19.84 -62.07 45.61
CA LEU A 24 20.01 -60.73 46.15
C LEU A 24 20.33 -59.68 45.07
N LEU A 25 21.19 -60.01 44.09
CA LEU A 25 21.52 -59.12 42.97
C LEU A 25 20.36 -58.95 41.97
N ARG A 26 19.47 -59.94 41.86
CA ARG A 26 18.29 -59.87 40.99
C ARG A 26 17.18 -58.97 41.53
N ILE A 27 17.14 -58.73 42.84
CA ILE A 27 16.14 -57.86 43.49
C ILE A 27 16.25 -56.40 43.00
N PRO A 28 17.41 -55.71 43.10
CA PRO A 28 17.52 -54.32 42.63
C PRO A 28 17.38 -54.19 41.11
N VAL A 29 17.82 -55.19 40.33
CA VAL A 29 17.65 -55.19 38.86
C VAL A 29 16.18 -55.27 38.45
N LYS A 30 15.37 -56.14 39.07
CA LYS A 30 13.92 -56.18 38.83
C LYS A 30 13.25 -54.87 39.20
N GLN A 31 13.69 -54.21 40.27
CA GLN A 31 13.14 -52.94 40.74
C GLN A 31 13.42 -51.78 39.77
N ILE A 32 14.62 -51.75 39.15
CA ILE A 32 14.98 -50.78 38.11
C ILE A 32 14.16 -50.99 36.83
N GLU A 33 13.99 -52.24 36.38
CA GLU A 33 13.17 -52.55 35.19
C GLU A 33 11.71 -52.11 35.39
N GLN A 34 11.14 -52.33 36.59
CA GLN A 34 9.78 -51.91 36.93
C GLN A 34 9.61 -50.39 36.96
N MET A 35 10.56 -49.66 37.58
CA MET A 35 10.56 -48.20 37.59
C MET A 35 10.68 -47.61 36.19
N ALA A 36 11.50 -48.21 35.33
CA ALA A 36 11.66 -47.76 33.95
C ALA A 36 10.39 -47.99 33.10
N ALA A 37 9.66 -49.09 33.32
CA ALA A 37 8.39 -49.34 32.64
C ALA A 37 7.29 -48.36 33.08
N LEU A 38 7.25 -48.04 34.37
CA LEU A 38 6.30 -47.07 34.92
C LEU A 38 6.61 -45.65 34.43
N ALA A 39 7.88 -45.27 34.37
CA ALA A 39 8.30 -43.99 33.77
C ALA A 39 7.94 -43.91 32.28
N GLY A 40 8.18 -44.97 31.50
CA GLY A 40 7.87 -45.01 30.07
C GLY A 40 6.37 -44.88 29.77
N THR A 41 5.52 -45.56 30.55
CA THR A 41 4.06 -45.48 30.41
C THR A 41 3.50 -44.11 30.81
N VAL A 42 4.01 -43.50 31.89
CA VAL A 42 3.66 -42.14 32.29
C VAL A 42 4.09 -41.10 31.24
N GLN A 43 5.30 -41.24 30.68
CA GLN A 43 5.79 -40.36 29.64
C GLN A 43 4.94 -40.45 28.36
N LEU A 44 4.56 -41.67 27.95
CA LEU A 44 3.67 -41.91 26.82
C LEU A 44 2.31 -41.23 27.03
N PHE A 45 1.69 -41.43 28.19
CA PHE A 45 0.44 -40.78 28.54
C PHE A 45 0.55 -39.26 28.51
N THR A 46 1.61 -38.72 29.10
CA THR A 46 1.86 -37.27 29.14
C THR A 46 1.94 -36.69 27.72
N ARG A 47 2.67 -37.37 26.83
CA ARG A 47 2.80 -36.96 25.42
C ARG A 47 1.45 -36.97 24.70
N ILE A 48 0.64 -38.01 24.90
CA ILE A 48 -0.70 -38.15 24.30
C ILE A 48 -1.60 -37.00 24.76
N VAL A 49 -1.67 -36.75 26.07
CA VAL A 49 -2.49 -35.68 26.64
C VAL A 49 -2.03 -34.31 26.14
N GLN A 50 -0.73 -34.04 26.13
CA GLN A 50 -0.20 -32.76 25.64
C GLN A 50 -0.54 -32.53 24.16
N ARG A 51 -0.35 -33.53 23.29
CA ARG A 51 -0.72 -33.42 21.87
C ARG A 51 -2.21 -33.22 21.69
N GLY A 52 -3.03 -33.98 22.41
CA GLY A 52 -4.47 -33.87 22.32
C GLY A 52 -4.99 -32.50 22.77
N GLN A 53 -4.42 -31.92 23.85
CA GLN A 53 -4.71 -30.55 24.26
C GLN A 53 -4.38 -29.52 23.18
N VAL A 54 -3.26 -29.69 22.48
CA VAL A 54 -2.90 -28.82 21.35
C VAL A 54 -3.93 -28.93 20.23
N TYR A 55 -4.36 -30.15 19.89
CA TYR A 55 -5.38 -30.36 18.87
C TYR A 55 -6.75 -29.78 19.26
N GLU A 56 -7.20 -29.98 20.50
CA GLU A 56 -8.45 -29.40 21.02
C GLU A 56 -8.42 -27.87 21.03
N HIS A 57 -7.26 -27.27 21.28
CA HIS A 57 -7.08 -25.82 21.26
C HIS A 57 -7.11 -25.26 19.82
N LEU A 58 -6.36 -25.87 18.90
CA LEU A 58 -6.24 -25.43 17.51
C LEU A 58 -7.52 -25.67 16.71
N TYR A 59 -8.19 -26.80 16.95
CA TYR A 59 -9.31 -27.27 16.15
C TYR A 59 -10.60 -27.26 16.99
N ASN A 60 -11.44 -26.28 16.71
CA ASN A 60 -12.74 -26.09 17.34
C ASN A 60 -13.77 -25.65 16.30
N ALA A 61 -15.05 -25.56 16.69
CA ALA A 61 -16.16 -25.22 15.79
C ALA A 61 -16.00 -23.86 15.08
N THR A 62 -15.15 -22.96 15.61
CA THR A 62 -14.88 -21.67 14.98
C THR A 62 -13.76 -21.76 13.93
N THR A 63 -12.76 -22.62 14.16
CA THR A 63 -11.54 -22.67 13.35
C THR A 63 -11.64 -23.65 12.18
N ALA A 64 -12.25 -24.82 12.38
CA ALA A 64 -12.39 -25.86 11.37
C ALA A 64 -13.87 -26.19 11.11
N ASP A 65 -14.11 -27.20 10.26
CA ASP A 65 -15.42 -27.76 9.98
C ASP A 65 -15.96 -28.57 11.18
N GLU A 66 -17.28 -28.52 11.40
CA GLU A 66 -17.90 -29.15 12.57
C GLU A 66 -17.78 -30.68 12.53
N GLU A 67 -17.89 -31.31 11.35
CA GLU A 67 -17.80 -32.76 11.19
C GLU A 67 -16.35 -33.22 11.44
N ALA A 68 -15.37 -32.51 10.88
CA ALA A 68 -13.95 -32.80 11.11
C ALA A 68 -13.57 -32.68 12.60
N VAL A 69 -14.06 -31.64 13.29
CA VAL A 69 -13.82 -31.44 14.74
C VAL A 69 -14.50 -32.55 15.56
N SER A 70 -15.68 -33.01 15.16
CA SER A 70 -16.36 -34.13 15.83
C SER A 70 -15.56 -35.43 15.69
N ASN A 71 -15.11 -35.76 14.49
CA ASN A 71 -14.33 -36.97 14.23
C ASN A 71 -13.00 -36.98 15.00
N LEU A 72 -12.31 -35.84 15.06
CA LEU A 72 -11.11 -35.66 15.87
C LEU A 72 -11.40 -35.85 17.37
N ARG A 73 -12.51 -35.29 17.87
CA ARG A 73 -12.91 -35.43 19.27
C ARG A 73 -13.18 -36.89 19.64
N ASP A 74 -13.84 -37.63 18.76
CA ASP A 74 -14.12 -39.05 18.99
C ASP A 74 -12.84 -39.89 18.93
N ALA A 75 -11.94 -39.62 17.98
CA ALA A 75 -10.63 -40.27 17.92
C ALA A 75 -9.77 -39.97 19.16
N LEU A 76 -9.77 -38.73 19.66
CA LEU A 76 -9.07 -38.35 20.89
C LEU A 76 -9.65 -39.04 22.10
N ARG A 77 -10.98 -39.14 22.20
CA ARG A 77 -11.66 -39.88 23.26
C ARG A 77 -11.22 -41.34 23.27
N ASP A 78 -11.25 -42.00 22.12
CA ASP A 78 -10.83 -43.40 21.99
C ASP A 78 -9.36 -43.60 22.40
N LEU A 79 -8.49 -42.65 22.01
CA LEU A 79 -7.07 -42.67 22.36
C LEU A 79 -6.87 -42.47 23.87
N TYR A 80 -7.55 -41.50 24.49
CA TYR A 80 -7.45 -41.24 25.92
C TYR A 80 -7.97 -42.42 26.75
N VAL A 81 -9.08 -43.05 26.34
CA VAL A 81 -9.61 -44.24 27.01
C VAL A 81 -8.58 -45.38 26.97
N THR A 82 -8.02 -45.71 25.80
CA THR A 82 -6.98 -46.74 25.70
C THR A 82 -5.71 -46.38 26.49
N ALA A 83 -5.33 -45.09 26.50
CA ALA A 83 -4.16 -44.65 27.26
C ALA A 83 -4.37 -44.79 28.79
N ILE A 84 -5.58 -44.47 29.29
CA ILE A 84 -5.95 -44.65 30.70
C ILE A 84 -6.04 -46.14 31.04
N GLU A 85 -6.59 -46.99 30.15
CA GLU A 85 -6.65 -48.43 30.35
C GLU A 85 -5.26 -49.06 30.44
N LEU A 86 -4.31 -48.61 29.60
CA LEU A 86 -2.91 -49.03 29.67
C LEU A 86 -2.27 -48.63 31.02
N LEU A 87 -2.55 -47.41 31.51
CA LEU A 87 -2.11 -46.95 32.83
C LEU A 87 -2.76 -47.72 33.98
N ALA A 88 -4.04 -48.09 33.87
CA ALA A 88 -4.73 -48.84 34.91
C ALA A 88 -4.22 -50.29 35.02
N ARG A 89 -3.82 -50.89 33.89
CA ARG A 89 -3.30 -52.27 33.84
C ARG A 89 -1.81 -52.38 34.14
N THR A 90 -1.12 -51.26 34.37
CA THR A 90 0.34 -51.27 34.53
C THR A 90 0.79 -52.05 35.77
N ASP A 91 0.04 -52.02 36.88
CA ASP A 91 0.34 -52.79 38.11
C ASP A 91 0.25 -54.31 37.89
N VAL A 92 -0.74 -54.76 37.10
CA VAL A 92 -0.91 -56.18 36.74
C VAL A 92 0.20 -56.65 35.81
N LEU A 93 0.58 -55.82 34.83
CA LEU A 93 1.69 -56.08 33.90
C LEU A 93 3.05 -56.14 34.62
N ILE A 94 3.23 -55.29 35.63
CA ILE A 94 4.42 -55.25 36.49
C ILE A 94 4.53 -56.52 37.35
N LYS A 95 3.41 -57.02 37.89
CA LYS A 95 3.36 -58.26 38.70
C LYS A 95 3.50 -59.52 37.86
N GLY A 96 3.04 -59.51 36.60
CA GLY A 96 3.11 -60.64 35.67
C GLY A 96 4.48 -60.91 35.05
N GLY A 97 5.52 -60.10 35.34
CA GLY A 97 6.85 -60.25 34.75
C GLY A 97 6.96 -59.78 33.30
N LEU A 98 5.92 -59.15 32.75
CA LEU A 98 5.86 -58.64 31.38
C LEU A 98 6.56 -57.28 31.19
N VAL A 99 7.21 -56.76 32.23
CA VAL A 99 7.90 -55.47 32.30
C VAL A 99 8.84 -55.25 31.10
N LYS A 100 9.64 -56.26 30.74
CA LYS A 100 10.54 -56.19 29.57
C LYS A 100 9.81 -56.09 28.24
N GLN A 101 8.71 -56.81 28.07
CA GLN A 101 7.91 -56.76 26.85
C GLN A 101 7.22 -55.41 26.68
N THR A 102 6.66 -54.85 27.76
CA THR A 102 6.01 -53.53 27.70
C THR A 102 7.02 -52.42 27.41
N LEU A 103 8.20 -52.50 28.03
CA LEU A 103 9.27 -51.52 27.82
C LEU A 103 9.89 -51.65 26.42
N ASN A 104 10.10 -52.89 25.93
CA ASN A 104 10.48 -53.11 24.54
C ASN A 104 9.42 -52.63 23.57
N ALA A 105 8.13 -52.83 23.81
CA ALA A 105 7.06 -52.34 22.93
C ALA A 105 7.04 -50.80 22.81
N ILE A 106 7.35 -50.09 23.90
CA ILE A 106 7.45 -48.63 23.93
C ILE A 106 8.72 -48.14 23.20
N LEU A 107 9.84 -48.85 23.36
CA LEU A 107 11.12 -48.49 22.72
C LEU A 107 11.27 -49.01 21.28
N ARG A 108 10.57 -50.09 20.94
CA ARG A 108 10.61 -50.85 19.68
C ARG A 108 9.17 -51.24 19.29
N PRO A 109 8.49 -50.40 18.50
CA PRO A 109 7.09 -50.57 18.15
C PRO A 109 6.76 -51.86 17.38
N GLU A 110 7.74 -52.50 16.73
CA GLU A 110 7.55 -53.67 15.86
C GLU A 110 7.28 -54.99 16.63
N GLU A 111 7.58 -55.05 17.92
CA GLU A 111 7.40 -56.24 18.79
C GLU A 111 6.28 -56.08 19.84
N ALA A 112 5.39 -55.10 19.63
CA ALA A 112 4.43 -54.65 20.65
C ALA A 112 3.31 -55.67 20.92
N SER A 113 2.86 -55.75 22.19
CA SER A 113 1.66 -56.50 22.58
C SER A 113 0.39 -55.84 22.01
N ASP A 114 -0.71 -56.59 21.95
CA ASP A 114 -2.00 -56.14 21.39
C ASP A 114 -2.45 -54.75 21.91
N LEU A 115 -2.24 -54.47 23.21
CA LEU A 115 -2.69 -53.22 23.83
C LEU A 115 -1.86 -51.99 23.43
N VAL A 116 -0.55 -52.15 23.26
CA VAL A 116 0.33 -51.04 22.83
C VAL A 116 0.19 -50.81 21.32
N SER A 117 -0.03 -51.88 20.55
CA SER A 117 -0.35 -51.79 19.12
C SER A 117 -1.66 -51.04 18.87
N ASP A 118 -2.73 -51.35 19.62
CA ASP A 118 -4.02 -50.63 19.54
C ASP A 118 -3.85 -49.13 19.85
N LEU A 119 -3.07 -48.79 20.87
CA LEU A 119 -2.78 -47.40 21.22
C LEU A 119 -2.07 -46.66 20.07
N LEU A 120 -1.04 -47.27 19.47
CA LEU A 120 -0.30 -46.68 18.35
C LEU A 120 -1.20 -46.47 17.12
N MET A 121 -2.09 -47.42 16.83
CA MET A 121 -3.09 -47.28 15.76
C MET A 121 -4.04 -46.11 16.04
N LYS A 122 -4.51 -45.96 17.27
CA LYS A 122 -5.37 -44.82 17.67
C LYS A 122 -4.62 -43.49 17.63
N GLU A 123 -3.34 -43.45 17.99
CA GLU A 123 -2.50 -42.26 17.86
C GLU A 123 -2.33 -41.85 16.38
N GLN A 124 -2.16 -42.83 15.49
CA GLN A 124 -2.10 -42.58 14.05
C GLN A 124 -3.44 -42.09 13.50
N LYS A 125 -4.57 -42.66 13.96
CA LYS A 125 -5.92 -42.20 13.61
C LYS A 125 -6.14 -40.73 14.02
N VAL A 126 -5.82 -40.37 15.27
CA VAL A 126 -5.89 -38.98 15.74
C VAL A 126 -5.04 -38.04 14.88
N SER A 127 -3.85 -38.48 14.48
CA SER A 127 -2.99 -37.70 13.60
C SER A 127 -3.61 -37.46 12.22
N LEU A 128 -4.37 -38.42 11.69
CA LEU A 128 -5.07 -38.28 10.42
C LEU A 128 -6.24 -37.28 10.55
N GLU A 129 -7.06 -37.43 11.58
CA GLU A 129 -8.19 -36.51 11.83
C GLU A 129 -7.71 -35.07 12.08
N ALA A 130 -6.56 -34.90 12.74
CA ALA A 130 -5.93 -33.59 12.93
C ALA A 130 -5.50 -32.95 11.59
N GLN A 131 -5.05 -33.75 10.61
CA GLN A 131 -4.73 -33.26 9.27
C GLN A 131 -5.99 -32.84 8.50
N VAL A 132 -7.10 -33.57 8.66
CA VAL A 132 -8.40 -33.19 8.08
C VAL A 132 -8.87 -31.85 8.64
N CYS A 133 -8.75 -31.65 9.96
CA CYS A 133 -9.06 -30.37 10.61
C CYS A 133 -8.18 -29.23 10.07
N GLU A 134 -6.89 -29.47 9.86
CA GLU A 134 -5.97 -28.47 9.30
C GLU A 134 -6.30 -28.09 7.86
N ALA A 135 -6.65 -29.08 7.02
CA ALA A 135 -7.07 -28.84 5.65
C ALA A 135 -8.34 -27.97 5.60
N SER A 136 -9.31 -28.24 6.47
CA SER A 136 -10.52 -27.42 6.58
C SER A 136 -10.24 -26.01 7.10
N ARG A 137 -9.44 -25.88 8.16
CA ARG A 137 -9.04 -24.59 8.75
C ARG A 137 -8.29 -23.71 7.76
N SER A 138 -7.36 -24.29 7.00
CA SER A 138 -6.60 -23.56 5.97
C SER A 138 -7.49 -23.08 4.84
N ALA A 139 -8.42 -23.90 4.35
CA ALA A 139 -9.42 -23.49 3.35
C ALA A 139 -10.30 -22.33 3.85
N LYS A 140 -10.84 -22.44 5.08
CA LYS A 140 -11.68 -21.38 5.70
C LYS A 140 -10.89 -20.08 5.90
N THR A 141 -9.62 -20.18 6.28
CA THR A 141 -8.74 -19.02 6.44
C THR A 141 -8.45 -18.37 5.09
N GLY A 142 -8.19 -19.16 4.05
CA GLY A 142 -7.99 -18.69 2.67
C GLY A 142 -9.18 -17.90 2.13
N LEU A 143 -10.41 -18.40 2.32
CA LEU A 143 -11.62 -17.68 1.92
C LEU A 143 -11.76 -16.34 2.64
N LYS A 144 -11.52 -16.29 3.95
CA LYS A 144 -11.56 -15.04 4.74
C LYS A 144 -10.49 -14.05 4.30
N THR A 145 -9.28 -14.52 3.97
CA THR A 145 -8.23 -13.63 3.46
C THR A 145 -8.59 -13.07 2.10
N ASP A 146 -9.16 -13.87 1.21
CA ASP A 146 -9.61 -13.42 -0.11
C ASP A 146 -10.74 -12.39 0.00
N GLU A 147 -11.70 -12.59 0.90
CA GLU A 147 -12.75 -11.61 1.20
C GLU A 147 -12.16 -10.29 1.72
N ARG A 148 -11.19 -10.36 2.64
CA ARG A 148 -10.50 -9.16 3.15
C ARG A 148 -9.72 -8.43 2.06
N ILE A 149 -9.02 -9.17 1.18
CA ILE A 149 -8.29 -8.59 0.05
C ILE A 149 -9.27 -7.90 -0.91
N LYS A 150 -10.40 -8.54 -1.25
CA LYS A 150 -11.45 -7.92 -2.06
C LYS A 150 -12.03 -6.66 -1.39
N ALA A 151 -12.28 -6.70 -0.09
CA ALA A 151 -12.75 -5.53 0.66
C ALA A 151 -11.74 -4.37 0.63
N LEU A 152 -10.44 -4.67 0.74
CA LEU A 152 -9.39 -3.66 0.62
C LEU A 152 -9.32 -3.08 -0.79
N LEU A 153 -9.35 -3.92 -1.83
CA LEU A 153 -9.33 -3.47 -3.23
C LEU A 153 -10.53 -2.57 -3.55
N THR A 154 -11.72 -2.93 -3.09
CA THR A 154 -12.92 -2.08 -3.29
C THR A 154 -12.84 -0.76 -2.53
N ASN A 155 -12.21 -0.72 -1.36
CA ASN A 155 -11.97 0.53 -0.64
C ASN A 155 -10.93 1.41 -1.34
N LEU A 156 -9.86 0.83 -1.89
CA LEU A 156 -8.87 1.57 -2.69
C LEU A 156 -9.50 2.15 -3.96
N ASP A 157 -10.36 1.38 -4.64
CA ASP A 157 -11.09 1.86 -5.83
C ASP A 157 -11.98 3.06 -5.50
N LYS A 158 -12.69 3.02 -4.37
CA LYS A 158 -13.50 4.16 -3.87
C LYS A 158 -12.68 5.42 -3.62
N LEU A 159 -11.39 5.29 -3.29
CA LEU A 159 -10.47 6.42 -3.06
C LEU A 159 -9.85 6.99 -4.35
N SER A 160 -9.93 6.26 -5.47
CA SER A 160 -9.42 6.74 -6.76
C SER A 160 -10.11 8.04 -7.21
N THR A 161 -11.44 8.08 -7.13
CA THR A 161 -12.22 9.22 -7.65
C THR A 161 -12.06 10.51 -6.85
N PRO A 162 -12.06 10.51 -5.49
CA PRO A 162 -11.83 11.73 -4.72
C PRO A 162 -10.42 12.27 -4.89
N ILE A 163 -9.40 11.39 -4.97
CA ILE A 163 -8.01 11.81 -5.18
C ILE A 163 -7.87 12.55 -6.51
N SER A 164 -8.41 12.00 -7.61
CA SER A 164 -8.38 12.67 -8.92
C SER A 164 -9.13 14.02 -8.92
N ARG A 165 -10.20 14.16 -8.13
CA ARG A 165 -10.92 15.44 -7.98
C ARG A 165 -10.10 16.47 -7.18
N ILE A 166 -9.40 16.03 -6.14
CA ILE A 166 -8.51 16.89 -5.36
C ILE A 166 -7.37 17.40 -6.25
N ASP A 167 -6.76 16.52 -7.04
CA ASP A 167 -5.69 16.87 -7.98
C ASP A 167 -6.10 18.01 -8.93
N LYS A 168 -7.25 17.85 -9.61
CA LYS A 168 -7.83 18.91 -10.46
C LYS A 168 -8.18 20.18 -9.68
N GLY A 169 -8.62 20.05 -8.44
CA GLY A 169 -8.92 21.19 -7.58
C GLY A 169 -7.67 21.99 -7.23
N VAL A 170 -6.56 21.30 -6.96
CA VAL A 170 -5.26 21.91 -6.67
C VAL A 170 -4.70 22.62 -7.91
N ASP A 171 -4.78 22.00 -9.09
CA ASP A 171 -4.36 22.63 -10.34
C ASP A 171 -5.10 23.95 -10.59
N ASN A 172 -6.44 23.92 -10.50
CA ASN A 172 -7.25 25.12 -10.69
C ASN A 172 -6.93 26.22 -9.67
N LEU A 173 -6.66 25.86 -8.41
CA LEU A 173 -6.28 26.82 -7.37
C LEU A 173 -4.90 27.42 -7.64
N LEU A 174 -3.95 26.63 -8.16
CA LEU A 174 -2.63 27.11 -8.52
C LEU A 174 -2.71 28.11 -9.68
N GLU A 175 -3.46 27.78 -10.74
CA GLU A 175 -3.68 28.67 -11.88
C GLU A 175 -4.33 29.99 -11.45
N GLU A 176 -5.36 29.92 -10.61
CA GLU A 176 -6.04 31.11 -10.09
C GLU A 176 -5.12 31.93 -9.19
N ALA A 177 -4.27 31.29 -8.37
CA ALA A 177 -3.29 31.99 -7.55
C ALA A 177 -2.21 32.71 -8.39
N GLU A 178 -1.72 32.07 -9.45
CA GLU A 178 -0.78 32.65 -10.40
C GLU A 178 -1.39 33.83 -11.15
N LYS A 179 -2.62 33.68 -11.65
CA LYS A 179 -3.36 34.76 -12.29
C LYS A 179 -3.56 35.95 -11.37
N ASN A 180 -3.99 35.71 -10.12
CA ASN A 180 -4.14 36.77 -9.12
C ASN A 180 -2.81 37.47 -8.80
N ARG A 181 -1.70 36.73 -8.79
CA ARG A 181 -0.36 37.31 -8.59
C ARG A 181 0.04 38.18 -9.78
N LEU A 182 -0.23 37.73 -11.00
CA LEU A 182 0.03 38.48 -12.22
C LEU A 182 -0.80 39.77 -12.25
N GLU A 183 -2.10 39.70 -11.95
CA GLU A 183 -2.97 40.87 -11.89
C GLU A 183 -2.48 41.91 -10.87
N LYS A 184 -2.09 41.47 -9.66
CA LYS A 184 -1.50 42.35 -8.64
C LYS A 184 -0.20 43.01 -9.10
N LEU A 185 0.67 42.26 -9.78
CA LEU A 185 1.91 42.81 -10.35
C LEU A 185 1.61 43.85 -11.43
N MET A 186 0.65 43.57 -12.31
CA MET A 186 0.26 44.50 -13.37
C MET A 186 -0.34 45.79 -12.80
N ASP A 187 -1.17 45.68 -11.76
CA ASP A 187 -1.73 46.84 -11.03
C ASP A 187 -0.66 47.64 -10.29
N PHE A 188 0.36 46.97 -9.74
CA PHE A 188 1.53 47.64 -9.17
C PHE A 188 2.34 48.41 -10.24
N ILE A 189 2.53 47.83 -11.43
CA ILE A 189 3.27 48.46 -12.54
C ILE A 189 2.55 49.73 -13.02
N SER A 190 1.24 49.64 -13.30
CA SER A 190 0.43 50.79 -13.70
C SER A 190 -1.03 50.54 -13.32
N SER A 191 -1.65 51.41 -12.54
CA SER A 191 -3.08 51.34 -12.24
C SER A 191 -3.97 51.79 -13.40
N GLU A 192 -3.39 52.39 -14.44
CA GLU A 192 -4.14 52.94 -15.56
C GLU A 192 -4.56 51.82 -16.53
N LYS A 193 -5.88 51.69 -16.72
CA LYS A 193 -6.44 50.71 -17.66
C LYS A 193 -6.37 51.26 -19.08
N PHE A 194 -5.26 50.99 -19.75
CA PHE A 194 -5.09 51.26 -21.18
C PHE A 194 -6.22 50.60 -21.99
N GLY A 195 -6.65 51.23 -23.07
CA GLY A 195 -7.67 50.69 -23.98
C GLY A 195 -9.11 51.15 -23.76
N LYS A 196 -9.55 51.55 -22.55
CA LYS A 196 -10.93 52.06 -22.35
C LYS A 196 -11.24 53.28 -23.23
N GLY A 197 -10.33 54.26 -23.26
CA GLY A 197 -10.46 55.42 -24.13
C GLY A 197 -10.39 55.06 -25.62
N HIS A 198 -9.64 54.02 -25.98
CA HIS A 198 -9.56 53.55 -27.36
C HIS A 198 -10.89 52.96 -27.83
N VAL A 199 -11.55 52.14 -27.01
CA VAL A 199 -12.87 51.55 -27.32
C VAL A 199 -13.89 52.65 -27.56
N THR A 200 -13.96 53.67 -26.70
CA THR A 200 -14.89 54.80 -26.90
C THR A 200 -14.62 55.57 -28.21
N ILE A 201 -13.35 55.81 -28.56
CA ILE A 201 -12.98 56.48 -29.82
C ILE A 201 -13.29 55.58 -31.02
N LYS A 202 -13.03 54.28 -30.91
CA LYS A 202 -13.30 53.29 -31.95
C LYS A 202 -14.81 53.19 -32.22
N ASP A 203 -15.62 53.06 -31.19
CA ASP A 203 -17.07 52.89 -31.31
C ASP A 203 -17.76 54.16 -31.83
N SER A 204 -17.20 55.34 -31.53
CA SER A 204 -17.68 56.62 -32.07
C SER A 204 -17.09 56.97 -33.46
N ARG A 205 -16.18 56.14 -33.99
CA ARG A 205 -15.60 56.34 -35.32
C ARG A 205 -16.58 55.85 -36.38
N ILE A 206 -16.96 56.73 -37.31
CA ILE A 206 -17.78 56.35 -38.46
C ILE A 206 -17.03 55.29 -39.29
N GLU A 207 -17.74 54.24 -39.72
CA GLU A 207 -17.19 53.17 -40.55
C GLU A 207 -16.51 53.73 -41.81
N GLY A 208 -15.38 53.12 -42.20
CA GLY A 208 -14.55 53.59 -43.33
C GLY A 208 -13.64 54.80 -43.01
N THR A 209 -13.82 55.46 -41.85
CA THR A 209 -12.98 56.60 -41.48
C THR A 209 -11.53 56.18 -41.25
N GLY A 210 -10.63 56.76 -42.04
CA GLY A 210 -9.19 56.53 -41.95
C GLY A 210 -8.66 55.41 -42.84
N ASP A 211 -9.51 54.73 -43.62
CA ASP A 211 -9.05 53.70 -44.57
C ASP A 211 -8.12 54.27 -45.66
N TRP A 212 -8.39 55.50 -46.09
CA TRP A 212 -7.49 56.21 -47.01
C TRP A 212 -6.09 56.36 -46.42
N LEU A 213 -5.97 56.56 -45.10
CA LEU A 213 -4.69 56.72 -44.41
C LEU A 213 -3.95 55.38 -44.32
N ILE A 214 -4.68 54.28 -44.12
CA ILE A 214 -4.10 52.93 -44.13
C ILE A 214 -3.45 52.61 -45.48
N ASN A 215 -4.06 53.09 -46.57
CA ASN A 215 -3.54 52.89 -47.94
C ASN A 215 -2.54 53.97 -48.39
N HIS A 216 -2.30 54.99 -47.58
CA HIS A 216 -1.45 56.11 -47.95
C HIS A 216 0.04 55.71 -47.95
N GLU A 217 0.78 56.11 -48.99
CA GLU A 217 2.21 55.78 -49.16
C GLU A 217 3.03 56.13 -47.91
N GLY A 218 2.90 57.35 -47.38
CA GLY A 218 3.64 57.77 -46.18
C GLY A 218 3.42 56.92 -44.92
N LEU A 219 2.27 56.24 -44.75
CA LEU A 219 2.09 55.30 -43.63
C LEU A 219 2.76 53.96 -43.95
N ARG A 220 2.59 53.45 -45.17
CA ARG A 220 3.17 52.16 -45.60
C ARG A 220 4.69 52.21 -45.63
N ASP A 221 5.26 53.31 -46.13
CA ASP A 221 6.70 53.53 -46.16
C ASP A 221 7.27 53.61 -44.75
N TRP A 222 6.57 54.27 -43.83
CA TRP A 222 6.96 54.33 -42.41
C TRP A 222 6.97 52.94 -41.75
N GLN A 223 5.98 52.08 -42.04
CA GLN A 223 5.92 50.70 -41.54
C GLN A 223 6.99 49.80 -42.15
N ALA A 224 7.42 50.06 -43.39
CA ALA A 224 8.40 49.24 -44.10
C ALA A 224 9.86 49.52 -43.68
N VAL A 225 10.12 50.54 -42.86
CA VAL A 225 11.49 50.89 -42.44
C VAL A 225 12.07 49.81 -41.50
N PRO A 226 13.19 49.14 -41.85
CA PRO A 226 13.78 48.07 -41.03
C PRO A 226 14.47 48.54 -39.73
N SER A 227 14.45 49.84 -39.40
CA SER A 227 15.25 50.45 -38.34
C SER A 227 14.45 50.75 -37.08
N SER A 228 15.09 50.62 -35.92
CA SER A 228 14.48 50.55 -34.58
C SER A 228 13.93 51.85 -33.99
N SER A 229 13.80 52.95 -34.75
CA SER A 229 13.24 54.22 -34.25
C SER A 229 12.79 55.15 -35.38
N THR A 230 11.57 54.97 -35.88
CA THR A 230 10.94 55.89 -36.83
C THR A 230 9.72 56.55 -36.20
N LEU A 231 9.52 57.85 -36.47
CA LEU A 231 8.39 58.61 -35.95
C LEU A 231 7.50 59.10 -37.10
N LEU A 232 6.21 58.75 -37.05
CA LEU A 232 5.19 59.30 -37.94
C LEU A 232 4.32 60.31 -37.19
N CYS A 233 4.22 61.53 -37.73
CA CYS A 233 3.45 62.61 -37.13
C CYS A 233 2.29 63.05 -38.05
N LEU A 234 1.05 62.89 -37.59
CA LEU A 234 -0.13 63.45 -38.27
C LEU A 234 -0.33 64.92 -37.86
N LYS A 235 -0.08 65.84 -38.78
CA LYS A 235 -0.26 67.29 -38.57
C LYS A 235 -1.61 67.76 -39.10
N GLY A 236 -2.27 68.64 -38.37
CA GLY A 236 -3.55 69.24 -38.77
C GLY A 236 -4.13 70.14 -37.69
N THR A 237 -5.06 71.01 -38.05
CA THR A 237 -5.74 71.92 -37.12
C THR A 237 -6.64 71.17 -36.13
N VAL A 238 -7.06 71.83 -35.05
CA VAL A 238 -8.00 71.23 -34.08
C VAL A 238 -9.31 70.86 -34.79
N GLY A 239 -9.90 69.71 -34.46
CA GLY A 239 -11.16 69.25 -35.06
C GLY A 239 -11.02 68.42 -36.34
N THR A 240 -9.83 68.27 -36.92
CA THR A 240 -9.64 67.50 -38.18
C THR A 240 -9.67 65.98 -38.03
N GLY A 241 -10.14 65.44 -36.90
CA GLY A 241 -10.29 63.99 -36.71
C GLY A 241 -9.00 63.18 -36.50
N LYS A 242 -7.84 63.82 -36.22
CA LYS A 242 -6.55 63.11 -36.00
C LYS A 242 -6.66 61.93 -35.03
N THR A 243 -7.36 62.10 -33.91
CA THR A 243 -7.54 61.05 -32.90
C THR A 243 -8.27 59.82 -33.46
N TYR A 244 -9.29 60.04 -34.31
CA TYR A 244 -10.01 58.96 -35.00
C TYR A 244 -9.14 58.27 -36.03
N LEU A 245 -8.32 59.03 -36.77
CA LEU A 245 -7.34 58.47 -37.71
C LEU A 245 -6.29 57.61 -36.99
N THR A 246 -5.72 58.10 -35.87
CA THR A 246 -4.77 57.32 -35.06
C THR A 246 -5.41 56.06 -34.47
N SER A 247 -6.68 56.14 -34.03
CA SER A 247 -7.42 54.96 -33.58
C SER A 247 -7.56 53.91 -34.69
N ARG A 248 -7.79 54.33 -35.94
CA ARG A 248 -7.87 53.41 -37.09
C ARG A 248 -6.53 52.73 -37.40
N VAL A 249 -5.43 53.47 -37.25
CA VAL A 249 -4.06 52.93 -37.38
C VAL A 249 -3.76 51.92 -36.28
N ILE A 250 -4.13 52.20 -35.02
CA ILE A 250 -3.96 51.27 -33.89
C ILE A 250 -4.70 49.95 -34.16
N ASP A 251 -5.95 50.02 -34.61
CA ASP A 251 -6.74 48.82 -34.97
C ASP A 251 -6.07 48.03 -36.10
N HIS A 252 -5.57 48.71 -37.13
CA HIS A 252 -4.89 48.07 -38.26
C HIS A 252 -3.62 47.33 -37.81
N VAL A 253 -2.76 47.98 -37.04
CA VAL A 253 -1.51 47.36 -36.54
C VAL A 253 -1.83 46.18 -35.63
N LYS A 254 -2.81 46.32 -34.74
CA LYS A 254 -3.26 45.23 -33.87
C LYS A 254 -3.73 44.01 -34.67
N GLN A 255 -4.58 44.23 -35.69
CA GLN A 255 -5.07 43.16 -36.55
C GLN A 255 -3.94 42.46 -37.30
N THR A 256 -2.99 43.21 -37.87
CA THR A 256 -1.84 42.64 -38.58
C THR A 256 -1.01 41.73 -37.67
N LEU A 257 -0.73 42.18 -36.43
CA LEU A 257 0.03 41.43 -35.45
C LEU A 257 -0.70 40.19 -34.88
N GLU A 258 -2.02 40.14 -34.95
CA GLU A 258 -2.81 38.95 -34.58
C GLU A 258 -2.83 37.90 -35.70
N THR A 259 -2.73 38.32 -36.96
CA THR A 259 -2.83 37.43 -38.13
C THR A 259 -1.52 36.75 -38.53
N MET A 260 -0.38 37.24 -38.07
CA MET A 260 0.94 36.74 -38.46
C MET A 260 1.83 36.53 -37.23
N PRO A 261 2.56 35.40 -37.13
CA PRO A 261 3.49 35.16 -36.03
C PRO A 261 4.67 36.14 -36.12
N HIS A 262 4.80 36.99 -35.10
CA HIS A 262 5.85 38.00 -35.00
C HIS A 262 6.31 38.16 -33.55
N ASP A 263 7.61 38.43 -33.37
CA ASP A 263 8.24 38.65 -32.05
C ASP A 263 8.09 40.10 -31.55
N GLU A 264 7.28 40.92 -32.24
CA GLU A 264 7.13 42.33 -31.94
C GLU A 264 6.05 42.59 -30.86
N GLY A 265 6.39 43.47 -29.93
CA GLY A 265 5.47 44.02 -28.93
C GLY A 265 4.75 45.26 -29.44
N PHE A 266 3.47 45.40 -29.13
CA PHE A 266 2.67 46.57 -29.50
C PHE A 266 2.03 47.19 -28.27
N ALA A 267 2.18 48.51 -28.13
CA ALA A 267 1.59 49.29 -27.07
C ALA A 267 1.19 50.66 -27.60
N PHE A 268 0.14 51.25 -27.01
CA PHE A 268 -0.31 52.59 -27.35
C PHE A 268 -0.74 53.36 -26.10
N PHE A 269 -0.77 54.68 -26.20
CA PHE A 269 -1.19 55.55 -25.11
C PHE A 269 -1.84 56.82 -25.66
N TYR A 270 -2.93 57.26 -25.01
CA TYR A 270 -3.61 58.51 -25.35
C TYR A 270 -3.26 59.57 -24.31
N CYS A 271 -2.46 60.57 -24.69
CA CYS A 271 -2.17 61.70 -23.81
C CYS A 271 -3.38 62.64 -23.75
N ASN A 272 -4.13 62.59 -22.65
CA ASN A 272 -5.25 63.51 -22.40
C ASN A 272 -4.78 64.72 -21.56
N ARG A 273 -5.13 65.95 -21.98
CA ARG A 273 -4.74 67.19 -21.29
C ARG A 273 -5.61 67.50 -20.06
N SER A 274 -6.71 66.78 -19.86
CA SER A 274 -7.73 67.08 -18.83
C SER A 274 -7.46 66.47 -17.44
N GLY A 275 -6.29 65.88 -17.18
CA GLY A 275 -6.01 65.21 -15.91
C GLY A 275 -4.59 65.48 -15.38
N PRO A 276 -4.42 65.71 -14.06
CA PRO A 276 -3.12 66.05 -13.46
C PRO A 276 -2.07 64.92 -13.50
N LEU A 277 -2.49 63.68 -13.80
CA LEU A 277 -1.63 62.48 -13.81
C LEU A 277 -1.08 62.10 -15.21
N MET A 278 -1.63 62.66 -16.29
CA MET A 278 -1.39 62.17 -17.67
C MET A 278 -0.30 62.93 -18.43
N LEU A 279 0.39 63.86 -17.75
CA LEU A 279 1.57 64.58 -18.27
C LEU A 279 2.88 64.07 -17.67
N ASP A 280 2.83 63.10 -16.74
CA ASP A 280 4.01 62.46 -16.17
C ASP A 280 4.55 61.38 -17.13
N PRO A 281 5.79 61.53 -17.66
CA PRO A 281 6.40 60.53 -18.52
C PRO A 281 6.48 59.13 -17.88
N LEU A 282 6.57 59.05 -16.55
CA LEU A 282 6.62 57.77 -15.83
C LEU A 282 5.31 56.99 -15.95
N VAL A 283 4.17 57.68 -16.00
CA VAL A 283 2.85 57.04 -16.18
C VAL A 283 2.75 56.41 -17.56
N VAL A 284 3.24 57.11 -18.59
CA VAL A 284 3.28 56.61 -19.97
C VAL A 284 4.18 55.37 -20.08
N LEU A 285 5.40 55.45 -19.55
CA LEU A 285 6.35 54.33 -19.56
C LEU A 285 5.80 53.11 -18.80
N ARG A 286 5.24 53.31 -17.60
CA ARG A 286 4.57 52.25 -16.83
C ARG A 286 3.42 51.61 -17.59
N SER A 287 2.63 52.42 -18.32
CA SER A 287 1.55 51.91 -19.17
C SER A 287 2.07 51.07 -20.34
N PHE A 288 3.23 51.41 -20.92
CA PHE A 288 3.86 50.59 -21.95
C PHE A 288 4.42 49.30 -21.38
N VAL A 289 5.12 49.34 -20.25
CA VAL A 289 5.63 48.13 -19.57
C VAL A 289 4.48 47.17 -19.27
N ARG A 290 3.37 47.66 -18.70
CA ARG A 290 2.19 46.81 -18.42
C ARG A 290 1.63 46.15 -19.70
N GLN A 291 1.51 46.90 -20.80
CA GLN A 291 1.01 46.39 -22.09
C GLN A 291 1.92 45.31 -22.69
N LEU A 292 3.23 45.55 -22.66
CA LEU A 292 4.21 44.65 -23.27
C LEU A 292 4.46 43.40 -22.43
N SER A 293 4.39 43.50 -21.10
CA SER A 293 4.52 42.36 -20.19
C SER A 293 3.31 41.41 -20.26
N TYR A 294 2.12 41.90 -20.62
CA TYR A 294 0.92 41.07 -20.73
C TYR A 294 1.02 40.07 -21.91
N LYS A 295 1.66 40.46 -23.01
CA LYS A 295 1.86 39.58 -24.18
C LYS A 295 2.91 38.50 -23.92
N ALA A 296 3.98 38.81 -23.19
CA ALA A 296 5.03 37.86 -22.84
C ALA A 296 4.53 36.67 -22.00
N TYR A 297 3.52 36.87 -21.14
CA TYR A 297 2.96 35.82 -20.29
C TYR A 297 2.00 34.86 -21.02
N HIS A 298 1.51 35.23 -22.20
CA HIS A 298 0.58 34.42 -23.00
C HIS A 298 1.28 33.61 -24.12
N TYR A 299 2.61 33.71 -24.25
CA TYR A 299 3.38 33.00 -25.28
C TYR A 299 3.99 31.66 -24.80
N ASP A 300 4.00 31.40 -23.49
CA ASP A 300 4.60 30.18 -22.89
C ASP A 300 3.56 29.14 -22.40
N ARG A 301 2.43 28.96 -23.08
CA ARG A 301 1.56 27.78 -22.89
C ARG A 301 1.08 27.20 -24.21
#